data_AF-A0A3G9FWJ9-F1
#
_entry.id   AF-A0A3G9FWJ9-F1
#
_cell.length_a   1.000
_cell.length_b   1.000
_cell.length_c   1.000
_cell.angle_alpha   90.00
_cell.angle_beta   90.00
_cell.angle_gamma   90.00
#
_symmetry.space_group_name_H-M   'P 1'
#
loop_
_entity.id
_entity.type
_entity.pdbx_description
1 polymer ?
#
loop_
_entity_poly.entity_id
_entity_poly.type
_entity_poly.pdbx_seq_one_letter_code
_entity_poly.pdbx_strand_id
1 'polypeptide(L)'
;MTTTPVSNEVFRQMAGDHIDLANRHAEQSFIGDAGGALLQAATRYSAFTCAAQSMDKTQFLAARKLNVDQLTAQFRELLLSHYDDFGDNYETYLK
;
A
#
# COMPACT_ATOMS: atom_id res chain seq x y z
N MET A 1 13.04 -20.98 0.23
CA MET A 1 13.32 -20.19 1.44
C MET A 1 11.99 -19.81 2.06
N THR A 2 11.69 -20.29 3.27
CA THR A 2 10.49 -19.85 4.00
C THR A 2 10.81 -18.54 4.69
N THR A 3 10.33 -17.42 4.16
CA THR A 3 10.46 -16.11 4.82
C THR A 3 9.64 -16.11 6.10
N THR A 4 10.29 -15.80 7.22
CA THR A 4 9.63 -15.63 8.53
C THR A 4 8.67 -14.44 8.47
N PRO A 5 7.47 -14.52 9.07
CA PRO A 5 6.58 -13.37 9.20
C PRO A 5 7.30 -12.21 9.91
N VAL A 6 7.23 -11.01 9.35
CA VAL A 6 7.77 -9.80 10.00
C VAL A 6 6.93 -9.44 11.24
N SER A 7 7.55 -8.85 12.26
CA SER A 7 6.81 -8.35 13.41
C SER A 7 5.94 -7.13 13.02
N ASN A 8 4.88 -6.85 13.78
CA ASN A 8 4.02 -5.68 13.54
C ASN A 8 4.80 -4.36 13.61
N GLU A 9 5.85 -4.30 14.41
CA GLU A 9 6.72 -3.12 14.51
C GLU A 9 7.54 -2.94 13.24
N VAL A 10 8.19 -4.00 12.75
CA VAL A 10 8.95 -3.96 11.50
C VAL A 10 8.04 -3.62 10.32
N PHE A 11 6.83 -4.19 10.27
CA PHE A 11 5.85 -3.86 9.24
C PHE A 11 5.45 -2.37 9.27
N ARG A 12 5.18 -1.82 10.46
CA ARG A 12 4.85 -0.40 10.63
C ARG A 12 6.00 0.50 10.21
N GLN A 13 7.25 0.13 10.52
CA GLN A 13 8.42 0.86 10.06
C GLN A 13 8.53 0.87 8.54
N MET A 14 8.35 -0.28 7.88
CA MET A 14 8.36 -0.35 6.40
C MET A 14 7.28 0.54 5.77
N ALA A 15 6.08 0.58 6.36
CA ALA A 15 5.01 1.48 5.90
C ALA A 15 5.38 2.95 6.10
N GLY A 16 6.00 3.30 7.22
CA GLY A 16 6.55 4.63 7.49
C GLY A 16 7.60 5.06 6.47
N ASP A 17 8.54 4.17 6.14
CA ASP A 17 9.61 4.46 5.17
C ASP A 17 9.05 4.81 3.77
N HIS A 18 7.93 4.19 3.37
CA HIS A 18 7.23 4.52 2.13
C HIS A 18 6.56 5.90 2.19
N ILE A 19 5.99 6.27 3.34
CA ILE A 19 5.41 7.60 3.58
C ILE A 19 6.51 8.66 3.55
N ASP A 20 7.66 8.42 4.18
CA ASP A 20 8.79 9.35 4.18
C ASP A 20 9.31 9.61 2.76
N LEU A 21 9.34 8.59 1.91
CA LEU A 21 9.67 8.78 0.49
C LEU A 21 8.62 9.62 -0.24
N ALA A 22 7.32 9.38 0.00
CA ALA A 22 6.24 10.18 -0.59
C ALA A 22 6.30 11.64 -0.10
N ASN A 23 6.61 11.87 1.17
CA ASN A 23 6.80 13.21 1.74
C ASN A 23 7.93 13.96 1.04
N ARG A 24 9.08 13.32 0.81
CA ARG A 24 10.18 13.91 0.01
C ARG A 24 9.77 14.26 -1.42
N HIS A 25 8.88 13.48 -2.04
CA HIS A 25 8.32 13.85 -3.34
C HIS A 25 7.39 15.06 -3.23
N ALA A 26 6.57 15.14 -2.19
CA ALA A 26 5.66 16.26 -1.94
C ALA A 26 6.38 17.58 -1.62
N GLU A 27 7.64 17.55 -1.18
CA GLU A 27 8.49 18.76 -1.07
C GLU A 27 8.79 19.39 -2.45
N GLN A 28 8.70 18.60 -3.53
CA GLN A 28 9.08 18.99 -4.89
C GLN A 28 7.91 18.98 -5.88
N SER A 29 6.70 18.64 -5.43
CA SER A 29 5.49 18.52 -6.27
C SER A 29 4.22 18.85 -5.47
N PHE A 30 3.05 18.75 -6.09
CA PHE A 30 1.81 18.79 -5.33
C PHE A 30 1.64 17.49 -4.52
N ILE A 31 1.12 17.61 -3.31
CA ILE A 31 0.86 16.45 -2.44
C ILE A 31 0.00 15.37 -3.12
N GLY A 32 -0.94 15.79 -3.98
CA GLY A 32 -1.75 14.88 -4.79
C GLY A 32 -0.95 14.08 -5.83
N ASP A 33 0.08 14.68 -6.44
CA ASP A 33 0.95 13.99 -7.40
C ASP A 33 1.84 12.97 -6.69
N ALA A 34 2.41 13.34 -5.53
CA ALA A 34 3.18 12.42 -4.70
C ALA A 34 2.34 11.22 -4.22
N GLY A 35 1.10 11.48 -3.78
CA GLY A 35 0.15 10.42 -3.41
C GLY A 35 -0.24 9.53 -4.59
N GLY A 36 -0.49 10.11 -5.76
CA GLY A 36 -0.76 9.36 -6.99
C GLY A 36 0.42 8.47 -7.42
N ALA A 37 1.64 8.99 -7.30
CA ALA A 37 2.86 8.22 -7.57
C ALA A 37 3.03 7.04 -6.60
N LEU A 38 2.74 7.23 -5.31
CA LEU A 38 2.76 6.16 -4.31
C LEU A 38 1.75 5.05 -4.64
N LEU A 39 0.51 5.42 -4.99
CA LEU A 39 -0.51 4.45 -5.42
C LEU A 39 -0.07 3.68 -6.67
N GLN A 40 0.49 4.38 -7.65
CA GLN A 40 1.01 3.75 -8.87
C GLN A 40 2.17 2.78 -8.57
N ALA A 41 3.06 3.12 -7.64
CA ALA A 41 4.13 2.23 -7.21
C ALA A 41 3.58 0.99 -6.49
N ALA A 42 2.64 1.17 -5.56
CA ALA A 42 2.01 0.07 -4.82
C ALA A 42 1.32 -0.93 -5.75
N THR A 43 0.54 -0.45 -6.73
CA THR A 43 -0.15 -1.33 -7.69
C THR A 43 0.82 -2.12 -8.57
N ARG A 44 1.92 -1.50 -9.02
CA ARG A 44 2.97 -2.19 -9.78
C ARG A 44 3.67 -3.26 -8.95
N TYR A 45 3.97 -2.96 -7.69
CA TYR A 45 4.60 -3.92 -6.78
C TYR A 45 3.65 -5.10 -6.50
N SER A 46 2.36 -4.84 -6.28
CA SER A 46 1.34 -5.89 -6.10
C SER A 46 1.18 -6.80 -7.33
N ALA A 47 1.24 -6.23 -8.54
CA ALA A 47 1.24 -7.04 -9.75
C ALA A 47 2.52 -7.91 -9.86
N PHE A 48 3.67 -7.35 -9.49
CA PHE A 48 4.94 -8.07 -9.45
C PHE A 48 4.92 -9.22 -8.42
N THR A 49 4.41 -9.01 -7.21
CA THR A 49 4.35 -10.07 -6.18
C THR A 49 3.46 -11.23 -6.64
N CYS A 50 2.33 -10.93 -7.27
CA CYS A 50 1.48 -11.94 -7.92
C CYS A 50 2.25 -12.73 -9.00
N ALA A 51 2.99 -12.04 -9.86
CA ALA A 51 3.77 -12.68 -10.93
C ALA A 51 4.89 -13.56 -10.35
N ALA A 52 5.63 -13.06 -9.36
CA ALA A 52 6.74 -13.75 -8.71
C ALA A 52 6.30 -15.01 -7.93
N GLN A 53 5.05 -15.05 -7.47
CA GLN A 53 4.46 -16.20 -6.78
C GLN A 53 3.76 -17.18 -7.74
N SER A 54 3.64 -16.83 -9.02
CA SER A 54 3.05 -17.69 -10.04
C SER A 54 4.14 -18.55 -10.68
N MET A 55 3.83 -19.82 -10.96
CA MET A 55 4.69 -20.76 -11.67
C MET A 55 4.89 -20.36 -13.14
N ASP A 56 3.84 -19.83 -13.76
CA ASP A 56 3.84 -19.42 -15.16
C ASP A 56 2.84 -18.30 -15.45
N LYS A 57 2.81 -17.87 -16.73
CA LYS A 57 1.89 -16.85 -17.23
C LYS A 57 0.42 -17.26 -17.08
N THR A 58 0.09 -18.54 -17.24
CA THR A 58 -1.30 -19.03 -17.16
C THR A 58 -1.82 -18.89 -15.74
N GLN A 59 -1.04 -19.32 -14.75
CA GLN A 59 -1.40 -19.18 -13.34
C GLN A 59 -1.49 -17.70 -12.93
N PHE A 60 -0.55 -16.87 -13.37
CA PHE A 60 -0.58 -15.42 -13.11
C PHE A 60 -1.88 -14.77 -13.61
N LEU A 61 -2.27 -15.07 -14.85
CA LEU A 61 -3.50 -14.52 -15.44
C LEU A 61 -4.77 -15.08 -14.78
N ALA A 62 -4.76 -16.34 -14.35
CA ALA A 62 -5.87 -16.94 -13.61
C ALA A 62 -6.05 -16.32 -12.22
N ALA A 63 -4.95 -15.99 -11.53
CA ALA A 63 -4.96 -15.38 -10.20
C ALA A 63 -5.34 -13.89 -10.21
N ARG A 64 -5.18 -13.20 -11.35
CA ARG A 64 -5.35 -11.75 -11.48
C ARG A 64 -6.64 -11.22 -10.86
N LYS A 65 -7.79 -11.82 -11.18
CA LYS A 65 -9.10 -11.32 -10.71
C LYS A 65 -9.19 -11.42 -9.18
N LEU A 66 -8.86 -12.60 -8.64
CA LEU A 66 -8.90 -12.83 -7.20
C LEU A 66 -7.98 -11.86 -6.46
N ASN A 67 -6.76 -11.64 -6.97
CA ASN A 67 -5.80 -10.73 -6.36
C ASN A 67 -6.29 -9.28 -6.37
N VAL A 68 -6.91 -8.81 -7.46
CA VAL A 68 -7.52 -7.47 -7.52
C VAL A 68 -8.63 -7.35 -6.47
N ASP A 69 -9.52 -8.34 -6.38
CA ASP A 69 -10.63 -8.33 -5.44
C ASP A 69 -10.13 -8.28 -3.98
N GLN A 70 -9.13 -9.09 -3.64
CA GLN A 70 -8.51 -9.12 -2.30
C GLN A 70 -7.80 -7.81 -1.95
N LEU A 71 -6.95 -7.30 -2.85
CA LEU A 71 -6.18 -6.09 -2.60
C LEU A 71 -7.09 -4.85 -2.47
N THR A 72 -8.13 -4.75 -3.30
CA THR A 72 -9.06 -3.62 -3.23
C THR A 72 -9.98 -3.68 -2.00
N ALA A 73 -10.35 -4.88 -1.55
CA ALA A 73 -11.07 -5.04 -0.28
C ALA A 73 -10.19 -4.60 0.91
N GLN A 74 -8.96 -5.10 1.00
CA GLN A 74 -8.01 -4.72 2.04
C GLN A 74 -7.71 -3.21 2.03
N PHE A 75 -7.46 -2.63 0.85
CA PHE A 75 -7.23 -1.19 0.71
C PHE A 75 -8.43 -0.39 1.22
N ARG A 76 -9.66 -0.80 0.88
CA ARG A 76 -10.88 -0.13 1.36
C ARG A 76 -10.97 -0.17 2.88
N GLU A 77 -10.75 -1.32 3.50
CA GLU A 77 -10.81 -1.48 4.95
C GLU A 77 -9.78 -0.59 5.67
N LEU A 78 -8.53 -0.61 5.21
CA LEU A 78 -7.46 0.24 5.77
C LEU A 78 -7.76 1.72 5.60
N LEU A 79 -8.20 2.14 4.42
CA LEU A 79 -8.50 3.54 4.14
C LEU A 79 -9.65 4.05 5.01
N LEU A 80 -10.72 3.25 5.18
CA LEU A 80 -11.83 3.60 6.07
C LEU A 80 -11.34 3.72 7.52
N SER A 81 -10.54 2.77 8.01
CA SER A 81 -9.98 2.84 9.36
C SER A 81 -9.11 4.09 9.57
N HIS A 82 -8.37 4.53 8.56
CA HIS A 82 -7.61 5.77 8.65
C HIS A 82 -8.51 7.00 8.64
N TYR A 83 -9.57 7.02 7.83
CA TYR A 83 -10.55 8.12 7.89
C TYR A 83 -11.25 8.21 9.23
N ASP A 84 -11.61 7.08 9.84
CA ASP A 84 -12.20 7.05 11.17
C ASP A 84 -11.22 7.64 12.21
N ASP A 85 -9.94 7.23 12.18
CA ASP A 85 -8.91 7.78 13.08
C ASP A 85 -8.68 9.29 12.89
N PHE A 86 -8.58 9.74 11.63
CA PHE A 86 -8.46 11.17 11.31
C PHE A 86 -9.71 11.95 11.69
N GLY A 87 -10.90 11.35 11.59
CA GLY A 87 -12.16 11.96 11.98
C GLY A 87 -12.25 12.14 13.49
N ASP A 88 -11.92 11.10 14.25
CA ASP A 88 -11.93 11.10 15.71
C ASP A 88 -10.89 12.07 16.31
N ASN A 89 -9.78 12.30 15.61
CA ASN A 89 -8.66 13.11 16.08
C ASN A 89 -8.42 14.38 15.25
N TYR A 90 -9.39 14.79 14.43
CA TYR A 90 -9.20 15.84 13.40
C TYR A 90 -8.59 17.13 13.95
N GLU A 91 -9.14 17.65 15.05
CA GLU A 91 -8.64 18.87 15.67
C GLU A 91 -7.27 18.70 16.31
N THR A 92 -6.89 17.49 16.72
CA THR A 92 -5.59 17.22 17.34
C THR A 92 -4.51 17.15 16.25
N TYR A 93 -4.81 16.51 15.12
CA TYR A 93 -3.84 16.28 14.05
C TYR A 93 -3.64 17.49 13.12
N LEU A 94 -4.62 18.38 13.01
CA LEU A 94 -4.59 19.52 12.06
C LEU A 94 -4.55 20.90 12.74
N LYS A 95 -4.18 20.96 14.02
CA LYS A 95 -3.93 22.23 14.73
C LYS A 95 -2.56 22.82 14.44
#